data_AF-A0A0N1LZN6-F1
#
_entry.id   AF-A0A0N1LZN6-F1
#
_cell.length_a   1.000
_cell.length_b   1.000
_cell.length_c   1.000
_cell.angle_alpha   90.00
_cell.angle_beta   90.00
_cell.angle_gamma   90.00
#
_symmetry.space_group_name_H-M   'P 1'
#
loop_
_entity.id
_entity.type
_entity.pdbx_description
1 polymer ?
#
loop_
_entity_poly.entity_id
_entity_poly.type
_entity_poly.pdbx_seq_one_letter_code
_entity_poly.pdbx_strand_id
1 'polypeptide(L)'
;MWSLKERADHFLAHLTDKERVALHNELLAVNQIVALNQQTSFYAFGLLKKDSRPHYLEERKRVLQYCNGVNEELIIHQIHRQHLFKHTYCFRVYFDLVEMDASFIDILLERLHNVQSVQSWTPKFA
;
A
#
# COMPACT_ATOMS: atom_id res chain seq x y z
N MET A 1 1.16 -16.36 16.12
CA MET A 1 0.80 -15.34 15.11
C MET A 1 2.09 -14.73 14.62
N TRP A 2 2.35 -14.71 13.30
CA TRP A 2 3.51 -14.01 12.76
C TRP A 2 3.38 -12.51 12.97
N SER A 3 4.51 -11.86 13.26
CA SER A 3 4.59 -10.40 13.34
C SER A 3 4.42 -9.77 11.95
N LEU A 4 4.05 -8.49 11.90
CA LEU A 4 3.95 -7.75 10.63
C LEU A 4 5.27 -7.76 9.85
N LYS A 5 6.41 -7.73 10.55
CA LYS A 5 7.74 -7.77 9.94
C LYS A 5 8.03 -9.14 9.31
N GLU A 6 7.73 -10.23 10.01
CA GLU A 6 7.92 -11.59 9.48
C GLU A 6 7.07 -11.85 8.23
N ARG A 7 5.83 -11.35 8.21
CA ARG A 7 4.95 -11.44 7.03
C ARG A 7 5.50 -10.66 5.85
N ALA A 8 5.99 -9.45 6.08
CA ALA A 8 6.62 -8.63 5.05
C ALA A 8 7.88 -9.32 4.51
N ASP A 9 8.74 -9.82 5.38
CA ASP A 9 9.98 -10.51 5.00
C ASP A 9 9.69 -11.79 4.19
N HIS A 10 8.68 -12.56 4.60
CA HIS A 10 8.22 -13.75 3.86
C HIS A 10 7.68 -13.41 2.47
N PHE A 11 6.81 -12.39 2.38
CA PHE A 11 6.23 -11.97 1.12
C PHE A 11 7.30 -11.51 0.14
N LEU A 12 8.23 -10.66 0.60
CA LEU A 12 9.31 -10.11 -0.21
C LEU A 12 10.33 -11.18 -0.65
N ALA A 13 10.56 -12.21 0.17
CA ALA A 13 11.46 -13.32 -0.16
C ALA A 13 11.02 -14.07 -1.43
N HIS A 14 9.72 -14.14 -1.67
CA HIS A 14 9.12 -14.86 -2.80
C HIS A 14 8.81 -13.98 -4.02
N LEU A 15 9.19 -12.70 -3.99
CA LEU A 15 9.14 -11.82 -5.15
C LEU A 15 10.44 -11.88 -5.93
N THR A 16 10.33 -11.89 -7.26
CA THR A 16 11.47 -11.70 -8.16
C THR A 16 12.00 -10.26 -8.06
N ASP A 17 13.25 -10.03 -8.46
CA ASP A 17 13.84 -8.68 -8.41
C ASP A 17 13.05 -7.64 -9.24
N LYS A 18 12.47 -8.07 -10.36
CA LYS A 18 11.60 -7.21 -11.18
C LYS A 18 10.32 -6.83 -10.44
N GLU A 19 9.68 -7.79 -9.77
CA GLU A 19 8.47 -7.55 -8.99
C GLU A 19 8.76 -6.70 -7.74
N ARG A 20 9.92 -6.88 -7.10
CA ARG A 20 10.37 -6.04 -5.99
C ARG A 20 10.52 -4.58 -6.40
N VAL A 21 11.14 -4.31 -7.55
CA VAL A 21 11.29 -2.94 -8.07
C VAL A 21 9.93 -2.35 -8.45
N ALA A 22 9.07 -3.12 -9.11
CA ALA A 22 7.72 -2.69 -9.48
C ALA A 22 6.88 -2.36 -8.24
N LEU A 23 6.90 -3.25 -7.23
CA LEU A 23 6.24 -3.05 -5.95
C LEU A 23 6.79 -1.84 -5.22
N HIS A 24 8.12 -1.67 -5.17
CA HIS A 24 8.75 -0.51 -4.52
C HIS A 24 8.28 0.82 -5.12
N ASN A 25 8.30 0.94 -6.45
CA ASN A 25 7.86 2.15 -7.13
C ASN A 25 6.38 2.47 -6.87
N GLU A 26 5.55 1.45 -6.83
CA GLU A 26 4.11 1.61 -6.59
C GLU A 26 3.82 1.94 -5.13
N LEU A 27 4.52 1.32 -4.17
CA LEU A 27 4.44 1.70 -2.76
C LEU A 27 4.94 3.14 -2.52
N LEU A 28 5.97 3.59 -3.24
CA LEU A 28 6.40 4.99 -3.20
C LEU A 28 5.33 5.93 -3.74
N ALA A 29 4.71 5.61 -4.89
CA ALA A 29 3.62 6.40 -5.45
C ALA A 29 2.41 6.46 -4.50
N VAL A 30 2.07 5.33 -3.86
CA VAL A 30 1.03 5.24 -2.84
C VAL A 30 1.36 6.17 -1.67
N ASN A 31 2.59 6.11 -1.13
CA ASN A 31 3.01 6.93 0.00
C ASN A 31 2.98 8.43 -0.34
N GLN A 32 3.40 8.81 -1.55
CA GLN A 32 3.28 10.19 -2.02
C GLN A 32 1.82 10.67 -2.08
N ILE A 33 0.90 9.83 -2.58
CA ILE A 33 -0.54 10.15 -2.61
C ILE A 33 -1.08 10.30 -1.19
N VAL A 34 -0.68 9.44 -0.26
CA VAL A 34 -1.08 9.55 1.14
C VAL A 34 -0.55 10.85 1.74
N ALA A 35 0.74 11.16 1.57
CA ALA A 35 1.37 12.38 2.08
C ALA A 35 0.74 13.67 1.50
N LEU A 36 0.48 13.71 0.19
CA LEU A 36 -0.15 14.86 -0.47
C LEU A 36 -1.57 15.11 0.03
N ASN A 37 -2.30 14.04 0.35
CA ASN A 37 -3.69 14.17 0.73
C ASN A 37 -3.89 14.22 2.26
N GLN A 38 -2.87 13.96 3.09
CA GLN A 38 -2.95 14.03 4.57
C GLN A 38 -3.62 15.31 5.10
N GLN A 39 -3.53 16.42 4.36
CA GLN A 39 -4.10 17.73 4.72
C GLN A 39 -5.52 17.99 4.18
N THR A 40 -6.04 17.17 3.26
CA THR A 40 -7.32 17.40 2.53
C THR A 40 -8.48 16.56 3.04
N SER A 41 -8.50 16.25 4.35
CA SER A 41 -9.46 15.42 5.10
C SER A 41 -9.10 13.93 5.12
N PHE A 42 -8.44 13.50 6.20
CA PHE A 42 -8.10 12.10 6.48
C PHE A 42 -8.75 11.60 7.77
N TYR A 43 -8.92 10.28 7.81
CA TYR A 43 -9.37 9.40 8.90
C TYR A 43 -10.88 9.26 9.15
N ALA A 44 -11.41 8.08 8.83
CA ALA A 44 -12.18 7.32 9.81
C ALA A 44 -11.96 5.81 9.59
N PHE A 45 -10.95 5.30 10.29
CA PHE A 45 -10.82 3.91 10.66
C PHE A 45 -11.97 3.57 11.62
N GLY A 46 -12.65 2.45 11.38
CA GLY A 46 -13.70 1.96 12.26
C GLY A 46 -15.12 2.21 11.72
N LEU A 47 -15.80 1.10 11.39
CA LEU A 47 -17.25 0.95 11.48
C LEU A 47 -18.08 2.11 10.91
N LEU A 48 -17.89 2.46 9.63
CA LEU A 48 -18.92 3.23 8.94
C LEU A 48 -20.14 2.32 8.76
N LYS A 49 -21.12 2.57 9.63
CA LYS A 49 -22.45 1.97 9.68
C LYS A 49 -22.97 1.74 8.26
N LYS A 50 -23.34 0.50 7.98
CA LYS A 50 -23.75 -0.03 6.67
C LYS A 50 -25.00 0.64 6.08
N ASP A 51 -25.63 1.57 6.81
CA ASP A 51 -27.01 2.03 6.58
C ASP A 51 -27.15 3.49 6.13
N SER A 52 -26.06 4.24 5.96
CA SER A 52 -26.14 5.53 5.26
C SER A 52 -25.25 5.47 4.03
N ARG A 53 -25.83 5.19 2.86
CA ARG A 53 -25.14 5.45 1.58
C ARG A 53 -25.13 6.96 1.37
N PRO A 54 -24.00 7.66 1.52
CA PRO A 54 -23.96 9.08 1.18
C PRO A 54 -24.06 9.18 -0.33
N HIS A 55 -24.79 10.18 -0.81
CA HIS A 55 -24.89 10.47 -2.23
C HIS A 55 -23.59 11.14 -2.67
N TYR A 56 -22.55 10.34 -2.93
CA TYR A 56 -21.27 10.86 -3.43
C TYR A 56 -21.46 11.33 -4.87
N LEU A 57 -20.92 12.51 -5.19
CA LEU A 57 -20.96 13.04 -6.55
C LEU A 57 -19.97 12.31 -7.44
N GLU A 58 -18.79 12.00 -6.90
CA GLU A 58 -17.75 11.24 -7.59
C GLU A 58 -17.09 10.25 -6.62
N GLU A 59 -16.96 8.99 -7.04
CA GLU A 59 -16.21 7.95 -6.34
C GLU A 59 -15.21 7.33 -7.32
N ARG A 60 -13.91 7.47 -7.01
CA ARG A 60 -12.82 6.86 -7.78
C ARG A 60 -12.13 5.82 -6.91
N LYS A 61 -12.20 4.56 -7.35
CA LYS A 61 -11.53 3.43 -6.71
C LYS A 61 -10.36 2.96 -7.58
N ARG A 62 -9.15 2.93 -7.01
CA ARG A 62 -7.98 2.24 -7.57
C ARG A 62 -7.65 1.04 -6.68
N VAL A 63 -7.45 -0.10 -7.32
CA VAL A 63 -7.06 -1.35 -6.66
C VAL A 63 -5.69 -1.72 -7.22
N LEU A 64 -4.70 -1.85 -6.34
CA LEU A 64 -3.42 -2.44 -6.67
C LEU A 64 -3.41 -3.85 -6.09
N GLN A 65 -3.08 -4.82 -6.93
CA GLN A 65 -3.09 -6.23 -6.56
C GLN A 65 -1.74 -6.81 -6.96
N TYR A 66 -1.07 -7.43 -5.99
CA TYR A 66 0.21 -8.08 -6.18
C TYR A 66 0.13 -9.49 -5.64
N CYS A 67 0.44 -10.47 -6.48
CA CYS A 67 0.58 -11.85 -6.08
C CYS A 67 2.05 -12.23 -6.18
N ASN A 68 2.58 -12.95 -5.19
CA ASN A 68 3.92 -13.53 -5.28
C ASN A 68 3.87 -14.94 -5.90
N GLY A 69 5.06 -15.54 -6.09
CA GLY A 69 5.18 -16.91 -6.64
C GLY A 69 4.58 -18.03 -5.77
N VAL A 70 4.11 -17.72 -4.56
CA VAL A 70 3.48 -18.66 -3.61
C VAL A 70 1.96 -18.39 -3.49
N ASN A 71 1.40 -17.54 -4.34
CA ASN A 71 0.00 -17.08 -4.31
C ASN A 71 -0.37 -16.27 -3.05
N GLU A 72 0.60 -15.71 -2.31
CA GLU A 72 0.27 -14.70 -1.31
C GLU A 72 -0.08 -13.40 -2.01
N GLU A 73 -1.19 -12.79 -1.57
CA GLU A 73 -1.77 -11.65 -2.23
C GLU A 73 -1.71 -10.39 -1.35
N LEU A 74 -1.14 -9.32 -1.90
CA LEU A 74 -1.17 -7.98 -1.34
C LEU A 74 -2.12 -7.13 -2.17
N ILE A 75 -3.22 -6.68 -1.55
CA ILE A 75 -4.22 -5.81 -2.17
C ILE A 75 -4.20 -4.46 -1.47
N ILE A 76 -4.08 -3.40 -2.25
CA ILE A 76 -4.14 -2.02 -1.76
C ILE A 76 -5.33 -1.34 -2.44
N HIS A 77 -6.33 -0.99 -1.64
CA HIS A 77 -7.46 -0.19 -2.06
C HIS A 77 -7.21 1.29 -1.77
N GLN A 78 -7.24 2.10 -2.82
CA GLN A 78 -7.29 3.55 -2.77
C GLN A 78 -8.68 3.98 -3.21
N ILE A 79 -9.44 4.60 -2.32
CA ILE A 79 -10.79 5.07 -2.60
C ILE A 79 -10.81 6.57 -2.35
N HIS A 80 -11.05 7.33 -3.40
CA HIS A 80 -11.30 8.76 -3.31
C HIS A 80 -12.79 9.00 -3.48
N ARG A 81 -13.36 9.79 -2.56
CA ARG A 81 -14.76 10.18 -2.56
C ARG A 81 -14.86 11.69 -2.50
N GLN A 82 -15.69 12.25 -3.37
CA GLN A 82 -16.02 13.67 -3.34
C GLN A 82 -17.49 13.85 -3.02
N HIS A 83 -17.76 14.65 -1.99
CA HIS A 83 -19.10 15.07 -1.62
C HIS A 83 -19.16 16.60 -1.51
N LEU A 84 -19.86 17.23 -2.46
CA LEU A 84 -19.96 18.69 -2.61
C LEU A 84 -18.58 19.37 -2.75
N PHE A 85 -17.96 19.74 -1.62
CA PHE A 85 -16.64 20.38 -1.53
C PHE A 85 -15.66 19.64 -0.60
N LYS A 86 -16.07 18.48 -0.07
CA LYS A 86 -15.22 17.65 0.79
C LYS A 86 -14.66 16.49 -0.01
N HIS A 87 -13.34 16.37 0.02
CA HIS A 87 -12.64 15.18 -0.48
C HIS A 87 -12.39 14.25 0.70
N THR A 88 -12.59 12.96 0.48
CA THR A 88 -12.28 11.92 1.46
C THR A 88 -11.46 10.87 0.77
N TYR A 89 -10.25 10.65 1.28
CA TYR A 89 -9.38 9.59 0.82
C TYR A 89 -9.39 8.47 1.84
N CYS A 90 -9.77 7.28 1.38
CA CYS A 90 -9.79 6.06 2.14
C CYS A 90 -8.73 5.12 1.57
N PHE A 91 -7.95 4.53 2.47
CA PHE A 91 -6.86 3.64 2.10
C PHE A 91 -7.01 2.34 2.88
N ARG A 92 -6.98 1.18 2.20
CA ARG A 92 -7.05 -0.12 2.86
C ARG A 92 -6.02 -1.07 2.29
N VAL A 93 -5.37 -1.82 3.17
CA VAL A 93 -4.36 -2.81 2.80
C VAL A 93 -4.86 -4.15 3.26
N TYR A 94 -4.82 -5.13 2.36
CA TYR A 94 -5.13 -6.51 2.66
C TYR A 94 -3.91 -7.35 2.30
N PHE A 95 -3.54 -8.24 3.20
CA PHE A 95 -2.54 -9.26 2.96
C PHE A 95 -3.19 -10.61 3.21
N ASP A 96 -3.25 -11.44 2.18
CA ASP A 96 -3.90 -12.76 2.20
C ASP A 96 -5.34 -12.69 2.77
N LEU A 97 -6.13 -11.76 2.22
CA LEU A 97 -7.52 -11.46 2.64
C LEU A 97 -7.68 -10.91 4.07
N VAL A 98 -6.58 -10.72 4.82
CA VAL A 98 -6.61 -10.12 6.16
C VAL A 98 -6.29 -8.63 6.05
N GLU A 99 -7.14 -7.79 6.64
CA GLU A 99 -6.92 -6.34 6.70
C GLU A 99 -5.70 -6.02 7.56
N MET A 100 -4.74 -5.30 6.99
CA MET A 100 -3.51 -4.85 7.64
C MET A 100 -3.58 -3.37 7.97
N ASP A 101 -2.85 -2.98 9.02
CA ASP A 101 -2.65 -1.58 9.36
C ASP A 101 -1.80 -0.86 8.29
N ALA A 102 -1.95 0.45 8.16
CA ALA A 102 -1.18 1.29 7.25
C ALA A 102 0.34 1.18 7.51
N SER A 103 0.74 0.95 8.76
CA SER A 103 2.13 0.70 9.14
C SER A 103 2.76 -0.50 8.43
N PHE A 104 1.95 -1.42 7.88
CA PHE A 104 2.46 -2.52 7.07
C PHE A 104 3.12 -2.04 5.76
N ILE A 105 2.63 -0.95 5.16
CA ILE A 105 3.27 -0.35 3.97
C ILE A 105 4.61 0.26 4.32
N ASP A 106 4.70 0.96 5.45
CA ASP A 106 5.95 1.56 5.91
C ASP A 106 7.01 0.46 6.15
N ILE A 107 6.60 -0.66 6.76
CA ILE A 107 7.47 -1.83 6.95
C ILE A 107 7.92 -2.42 5.60
N LEU A 108 7.01 -2.61 4.64
CA LEU A 108 7.35 -3.11 3.31
C LEU A 108 8.34 -2.18 2.58
N LEU A 109 8.13 -0.86 2.67
CA LEU A 109 9.01 0.15 2.09
C LEU A 109 10.40 0.14 2.74
N GLU A 110 10.48 0.09 4.07
CA GLU A 110 11.73 0.00 4.82
C GLU A 110 12.53 -1.24 4.41
N ARG A 111 11.86 -2.39 4.29
CA ARG A 111 12.48 -3.65 3.87
C ARG A 111 12.95 -3.63 2.42
N LEU A 112 12.16 -3.08 1.51
CA LEU A 112 12.56 -2.93 0.10
C LEU A 112 13.71 -1.94 -0.08
N HIS A 113 13.73 -0.85 0.70
CA HIS A 113 14.81 0.15 0.68
C HIS A 113 16.14 -0.46 1.13
N ASN A 114 16.13 -1.26 2.21
CA ASN A 114 17.32 -1.98 2.68
C ASN A 114 17.86 -2.97 1.65
N VAL A 115 17.00 -3.54 0.80
CA VAL A 115 17.41 -4.44 -0.29
C VAL A 115 18.01 -3.66 -1.48
N GLN A 116 17.46 -2.49 -1.83
CA GLN A 116 18.00 -1.64 -2.91
C GLN A 116 19.32 -0.95 -2.54
N SER A 117 19.50 -0.52 -1.29
CA SER A 117 20.77 0.09 -0.85
C SER A 117 21.96 -0.88 -0.92
N VAL A 118 21.69 -2.19 -0.92
CA VAL A 118 22.72 -3.24 -1.07
C VAL A 118 23.07 -3.48 -2.54
N GLN A 119 22.16 -3.22 -3.49
CA GLN A 119 22.39 -3.42 -4.92
C GLN A 119 23.02 -2.20 -5.62
N SER A 120 22.99 -1.00 -5.02
CA SER A 120 23.46 0.23 -5.67
C SER A 120 24.97 0.50 -5.59
N TRP A 121 25.81 -0.49 -5.29
CA TRP A 121 27.27 -0.31 -5.29
C TRP A 121 28.01 -1.40 -6.07
N THR A 122 28.09 -1.21 -7.39
CA THR A 122 29.27 -1.62 -8.16
C THR A 122 29.69 -0.47 -9.07
N PRO A 123 30.63 0.39 -8.65
CA PRO A 123 31.37 1.16 -9.63
C PRO A 123 32.25 0.19 -10.41
N LYS A 124 31.84 -0.15 -11.65
CA LYS A 124 32.75 -0.75 -12.63
C LYS A 124 33.69 0.36 -13.10
N PHE A 125 34.82 0.50 -12.42
CA PHE A 125 35.97 1.19 -13.00
C PHE A 125 36.60 0.22 -14.00
N ALA A 126 36.47 0.54 -15.29
CA ALA A 126 37.23 -0.06 -16.38
C ALA A 126 38.62 0.57 -16.44
#